data_AF-A0A961EU77-F1
#
_entry.id   AF-A0A961EU77-F1
#
_cell.length_a   1.000
_cell.length_b   1.000
_cell.length_c   1.000
_cell.angle_alpha   90.00
_cell.angle_beta   90.00
_cell.angle_gamma   90.00
#
_symmetry.space_group_name_H-M   'P 1'
#
loop_
_entity.id
_entity.type
_entity.pdbx_description
1 polymer ?
#
loop_
_entity_poly.entity_id
_entity_poly.type
_entity_poly.pdbx_seq_one_letter_code
_entity_poly.pdbx_strand_id
1 'polypeptide(L)'
;MLQLARRVHHYLMLTRTEEGWNQFQKLLRVFSDQKTFKRIKFNSHLTRNDGWNNRSLPASNRNVNAPYRLYDYPDPKTGKMQKGRISQINDLEPYLVLSLHLNPAPPGHSGGMGAVLAPGWQTFNLLRKISLKQAPASAFYKTPWASDWLSTEPGWSKLQAARADAWVYMNGFWCNKSGTAPWYAKPRGFRHNLFQWRYADGDGWEKKAVRERKSSGPYSMVYSKWKPEGAFWEREQAKPEYWRREAPVSGSGISYGGDNHLAANELMRFIQYGVRMQVPEKRANNKLGPILDPFVSTYTLPTYTNAVVAFLEVGHLNIWRDRRMVIDQREQVAISLAVGIYSLFTGLEIKKPGYGPYLPRGRKLDFAKYENLPQGNYFKIVDR
;
A
#
# COMPACT_ATOMS: atom_id res chain seq x y z
N MET A 1 4.13 10.79 -12.33
CA MET A 1 3.71 9.43 -11.91
C MET A 1 2.94 8.66 -12.96
N LEU A 2 1.85 9.17 -13.55
CA LEU A 2 1.09 8.45 -14.57
C LEU A 2 1.95 7.87 -15.72
N GLN A 3 2.87 8.67 -16.27
CA GLN A 3 3.78 8.20 -17.33
C GLN A 3 4.70 7.06 -16.88
N LEU A 4 5.17 7.07 -15.63
CA LEU A 4 5.97 5.98 -15.08
C LEU A 4 5.12 4.70 -14.96
N ALA A 5 3.91 4.80 -14.41
CA ALA A 5 2.99 3.67 -14.29
C ALA A 5 2.66 3.04 -15.66
N ARG A 6 2.40 3.87 -16.69
CA ARG A 6 2.17 3.41 -18.07
C ARG A 6 3.37 2.64 -18.64
N ARG A 7 4.60 3.09 -18.38
CA ARG A 7 5.82 2.39 -18.82
C ARG A 7 6.01 1.07 -18.09
N VAL A 8 5.78 1.01 -16.78
CA VAL A 8 5.80 -0.26 -16.03
C VAL A 8 4.79 -1.24 -16.61
N HIS A 9 3.54 -0.79 -16.84
CA HIS A 9 2.50 -1.58 -17.47
C HIS A 9 2.92 -2.09 -18.86
N HIS A 10 3.46 -1.22 -19.72
CA HIS A 10 3.98 -1.61 -21.03
C HIS A 10 5.00 -2.75 -20.94
N TYR A 11 5.97 -2.64 -20.04
CA TYR A 11 6.99 -3.68 -19.85
C TYR A 11 6.42 -5.00 -19.32
N LEU A 12 5.46 -4.96 -18.41
CA LEU A 12 4.77 -6.18 -17.96
C LEU A 12 3.97 -6.84 -19.09
N MET A 13 3.37 -6.04 -19.98
CA MET A 13 2.58 -6.53 -21.10
C MET A 13 3.42 -7.27 -22.16
N LEU A 14 4.72 -7.00 -22.26
CA LEU A 14 5.64 -7.76 -23.11
C LEU A 14 5.59 -9.26 -22.81
N THR A 15 5.28 -9.66 -21.57
CA THR A 15 5.23 -11.08 -21.20
C THR A 15 4.11 -11.89 -21.89
N ARG A 16 3.13 -11.23 -22.51
CA ARG A 16 1.92 -11.86 -23.07
C ARG A 16 2.11 -12.53 -24.44
N THR A 17 3.03 -12.05 -25.28
CA THR A 17 3.34 -12.63 -26.60
C THR A 17 4.75 -13.21 -26.63
N GLU A 18 5.04 -14.09 -27.59
CA GLU A 18 6.36 -14.73 -27.69
C GLU A 18 7.45 -13.74 -28.06
N GLU A 19 7.16 -12.85 -29.01
CA GLU A 19 8.03 -11.77 -29.43
C GLU A 19 8.29 -10.80 -28.27
N GLY A 20 7.24 -10.43 -27.54
CA GLY A 20 7.36 -9.58 -26.36
C GLY A 20 8.15 -10.28 -25.25
N TRP A 21 7.96 -11.58 -25.05
CA TRP A 21 8.73 -12.33 -24.06
C TRP A 21 10.22 -12.34 -24.38
N ASN A 22 10.59 -12.52 -25.65
CA ASN A 22 11.99 -12.42 -26.09
C ASN A 22 12.57 -11.02 -25.80
N GLN A 23 11.78 -9.96 -25.95
CA GLN A 23 12.20 -8.61 -25.55
C GLN A 23 12.35 -8.49 -24.03
N PHE A 24 11.39 -9.00 -23.26
CA PHE A 24 11.44 -8.96 -21.80
C PHE A 24 12.63 -9.75 -21.23
N GLN A 25 12.98 -10.89 -21.83
CA GLN A 25 14.18 -11.65 -21.47
C GLN A 25 15.47 -10.86 -21.66
N LYS A 26 15.57 -10.02 -22.70
CA LYS A 26 16.72 -9.11 -22.88
C LYS A 26 16.83 -8.15 -21.70
N LEU A 27 15.70 -7.65 -21.19
CA LEU A 27 15.68 -6.83 -19.98
C LEU A 27 16.12 -7.61 -18.75
N LEU A 28 15.62 -8.85 -18.55
CA LEU A 28 16.03 -9.71 -17.43
C LEU A 28 17.55 -9.96 -17.41
N ARG A 29 18.16 -10.15 -18.58
CA ARG A 29 19.62 -10.38 -18.73
C ARG A 29 20.49 -9.19 -18.31
N VAL A 30 19.92 -7.98 -18.22
CA VAL A 30 20.62 -6.84 -17.62
C VAL A 30 20.81 -7.07 -16.11
N PHE A 31 19.88 -7.77 -15.45
CA PHE A 31 19.82 -7.92 -14.01
C PHE A 31 20.34 -9.28 -13.51
N SER A 32 20.35 -10.31 -14.36
CA SER A 32 20.60 -11.71 -14.02
C SER A 32 21.45 -12.43 -15.07
N ASP A 33 22.34 -13.33 -14.63
CA ASP A 33 23.11 -14.25 -15.49
C ASP A 33 22.45 -15.65 -15.59
N GLN A 34 21.25 -15.80 -15.04
CA GLN A 34 20.49 -17.05 -15.10
C GLN A 34 20.27 -17.49 -16.56
N LYS A 35 20.54 -18.76 -16.85
CA LYS A 35 20.51 -19.30 -18.23
C LYS A 35 19.11 -19.30 -18.84
N THR A 36 18.10 -19.62 -18.03
CA THR A 36 16.72 -19.81 -18.49
C THR A 36 15.75 -19.04 -17.60
N PHE A 37 14.82 -18.28 -18.19
CA PHE A 37 13.79 -17.55 -17.46
C PHE A 37 12.43 -18.23 -17.63
N LYS A 38 11.69 -18.45 -16.54
CA LYS A 38 10.32 -18.98 -16.59
C LYS A 38 9.38 -17.90 -17.12
N ARG A 39 8.71 -18.16 -18.23
CA ARG A 39 7.68 -17.25 -18.73
C ARG A 39 6.44 -17.29 -17.83
N ILE A 40 6.01 -16.11 -17.37
CA ILE A 40 4.70 -15.89 -16.75
C ILE A 40 4.00 -14.78 -17.51
N LYS A 41 2.68 -14.89 -17.73
CA LYS A 41 1.92 -13.88 -18.46
C LYS A 41 1.25 -12.95 -17.44
N PHE A 42 1.67 -11.69 -17.40
CA PHE A 42 1.01 -10.71 -16.55
C PHE A 42 -0.25 -10.19 -17.23
N ASN A 43 -1.37 -10.28 -16.51
CA ASN A 43 -2.56 -9.50 -16.80
C ASN A 43 -2.53 -8.23 -15.93
N SER A 44 -1.80 -7.21 -16.39
CA SER A 44 -1.62 -5.97 -15.63
C SER A 44 -2.63 -4.91 -16.06
N HIS A 45 -3.08 -4.10 -15.10
CA HIS A 45 -4.09 -3.06 -15.31
C HIS A 45 -3.61 -1.72 -14.73
N LEU A 46 -4.05 -0.62 -15.33
CA LEU A 46 -3.85 0.73 -14.80
C LEU A 46 -5.14 1.24 -14.17
N THR A 47 -5.06 1.68 -12.91
CA THR A 47 -6.20 2.29 -12.19
C THR A 47 -6.42 3.75 -12.58
N ARG A 48 -5.54 4.32 -13.41
CA ARG A 48 -5.63 5.67 -13.94
C ARG A 48 -5.02 5.70 -15.32
N ASN A 49 -5.84 6.10 -16.30
CA ASN A 49 -5.43 6.16 -17.70
C ASN A 49 -5.21 7.58 -18.21
N ASP A 50 -5.66 8.62 -17.51
CA ASP A 50 -5.50 10.00 -17.98
C ASP A 50 -5.37 11.04 -16.85
N GLY A 51 -5.18 12.30 -17.25
CA GLY A 51 -5.12 13.48 -16.38
C GLY A 51 -6.45 14.23 -16.31
N TRP A 52 -6.53 15.22 -15.42
CA TRP A 52 -7.70 16.11 -15.31
C TRP A 52 -7.93 16.92 -16.61
N ASN A 53 -6.89 17.14 -17.40
CA ASN A 53 -6.89 17.91 -18.65
C ASN A 53 -7.65 17.21 -19.79
N ASN A 54 -7.88 15.90 -19.70
CA ASN A 54 -8.64 15.15 -20.69
C ASN A 54 -10.15 15.13 -20.37
N ARG A 55 -10.60 16.06 -19.53
CA ARG A 55 -11.98 16.17 -19.07
C ARG A 55 -12.56 17.48 -19.61
N SER A 56 -13.80 17.45 -20.07
CA SER A 56 -14.57 18.65 -20.45
C SER A 56 -15.00 19.49 -19.24
N LEU A 57 -14.21 19.48 -18.17
CA LEU A 57 -14.45 20.18 -16.92
C LEU A 57 -13.18 20.99 -16.57
N PRO A 58 -13.32 22.23 -16.10
CA PRO A 58 -12.18 23.02 -15.67
C PRO A 58 -11.54 22.40 -14.41
N ALA A 59 -10.25 22.68 -14.18
CA ALA A 59 -9.51 22.19 -13.01
C ALA A 59 -10.17 22.59 -11.66
N SER A 60 -10.89 23.72 -11.64
CA SER A 60 -11.63 24.21 -10.46
C SER A 60 -12.90 23.41 -10.16
N ASN A 61 -13.37 22.57 -11.08
CA ASN A 61 -14.57 21.76 -10.85
C ASN A 61 -14.28 20.66 -9.81
N ARG A 62 -15.09 20.61 -8.75
CA ARG A 62 -14.98 19.63 -7.66
C ARG A 62 -15.07 18.16 -8.12
N ASN A 63 -15.63 17.92 -9.31
CA ASN A 63 -15.81 16.60 -9.91
C ASN A 63 -14.81 16.31 -11.06
N VAL A 64 -13.86 17.21 -11.36
CA VAL A 64 -12.87 16.98 -12.45
C VAL A 64 -12.07 15.68 -12.25
N ASN A 65 -11.86 15.27 -11.00
CA ASN A 65 -11.18 14.03 -10.62
C ASN A 65 -12.14 12.93 -10.12
N ALA A 66 -13.46 13.06 -10.34
CA ALA A 66 -14.44 12.10 -9.84
C ALA A 66 -14.11 10.63 -10.21
N PRO A 67 -13.75 10.30 -11.47
CA PRO A 67 -13.41 8.92 -11.87
C PRO A 67 -12.20 8.32 -11.14
N TYR A 68 -11.43 9.14 -10.42
CA TYR A 68 -10.21 8.74 -9.72
C TYR A 68 -10.30 8.91 -8.21
N ARG A 69 -11.49 9.15 -7.67
CA ARG A 69 -11.74 9.15 -6.22
C ARG A 69 -11.36 7.82 -5.61
N LEU A 70 -10.90 7.85 -4.37
CA LEU A 70 -10.45 6.66 -3.65
C LEU A 70 -11.64 5.79 -3.22
N TYR A 71 -12.65 6.43 -2.64
CA TYR A 71 -13.90 5.84 -2.15
C TYR A 71 -14.97 5.88 -3.23
N ASP A 72 -15.96 5.00 -3.09
CA ASP A 72 -17.18 5.06 -3.88
C ASP A 72 -17.90 6.38 -3.62
N TYR A 73 -18.59 6.87 -4.64
CA TYR A 73 -19.22 8.18 -4.58
C TYR A 73 -20.54 8.21 -5.32
N PRO A 74 -21.55 8.94 -4.83
CA PRO A 74 -22.78 9.15 -5.58
C PRO A 74 -22.46 10.00 -6.81
N ASP A 75 -22.93 9.56 -7.97
CA ASP A 75 -22.92 10.36 -9.18
C ASP A 75 -23.77 11.62 -8.96
N PRO A 76 -23.23 12.84 -9.14
CA PRO A 76 -23.95 14.07 -8.82
C PRO A 76 -25.21 14.30 -9.67
N LYS A 77 -25.34 13.67 -10.85
CA LYS A 77 -26.47 13.86 -11.75
C LYS A 77 -27.59 12.84 -11.52
N THR A 78 -27.21 11.60 -11.23
CA THR A 78 -28.14 10.46 -11.15
C THR A 78 -28.36 9.96 -9.73
N GLY A 79 -27.52 10.38 -8.77
CA GLY A 79 -27.51 9.87 -7.39
C GLY A 79 -27.01 8.42 -7.25
N LYS A 80 -26.78 7.71 -8.36
CA LYS A 80 -26.32 6.31 -8.34
C LYS A 80 -24.89 6.21 -7.84
N MET A 81 -24.63 5.25 -6.95
CA MET A 81 -23.28 5.00 -6.45
C MET A 81 -22.36 4.56 -7.58
N GLN A 82 -21.18 5.17 -7.68
CA GLN A 82 -20.12 4.85 -8.63
C GLN A 82 -18.94 4.23 -7.88
N LYS A 83 -18.33 3.20 -8.48
CA LYS A 83 -17.12 2.58 -7.96
C LYS A 83 -15.96 3.58 -7.97
N GLY A 84 -15.40 3.81 -6.79
CA GLY A 84 -14.13 4.46 -6.60
C GLY A 84 -12.97 3.50 -6.86
N ARG A 85 -11.75 4.00 -6.69
CA ARG A 85 -10.52 3.29 -7.05
C ARG A 85 -10.34 1.99 -6.27
N ILE A 86 -10.68 1.93 -4.99
CA ILE A 86 -10.51 0.70 -4.20
C ILE A 86 -11.43 -0.42 -4.70
N SER A 87 -12.71 -0.12 -4.92
CA SER A 87 -13.67 -1.07 -5.49
C SER A 87 -13.23 -1.55 -6.87
N GLN A 88 -12.82 -0.62 -7.75
CA GLN A 88 -12.28 -0.97 -9.07
C GLN A 88 -11.01 -1.83 -9.02
N ILE A 89 -10.14 -1.63 -8.02
CA ILE A 89 -8.96 -2.48 -7.83
C ILE A 89 -9.39 -3.87 -7.38
N ASN A 90 -10.31 -3.97 -6.42
CA ASN A 90 -10.76 -5.24 -5.89
C ASN A 90 -11.47 -6.08 -6.97
N ASP A 91 -12.31 -5.47 -7.82
CA ASP A 91 -12.96 -6.14 -8.97
C ASP A 91 -11.97 -6.84 -9.94
N LEU A 92 -10.69 -6.43 -9.94
CA LEU A 92 -9.65 -7.03 -10.79
C LEU A 92 -8.98 -8.25 -10.15
N GLU A 93 -9.34 -8.59 -8.90
CA GLU A 93 -8.79 -9.71 -8.13
C GLU A 93 -7.24 -9.77 -8.12
N PRO A 94 -6.52 -8.66 -7.87
CA PRO A 94 -5.08 -8.62 -8.10
C PRO A 94 -4.30 -9.37 -7.01
N TYR A 95 -3.27 -10.10 -7.44
CA TYR A 95 -2.27 -10.66 -6.52
C TYR A 95 -1.37 -9.57 -5.93
N LEU A 96 -1.00 -8.59 -6.75
CA LEU A 96 -0.10 -7.49 -6.40
C LEU A 96 -0.68 -6.16 -6.89
N VAL A 97 -0.71 -5.17 -6.01
CA VAL A 97 -1.00 -3.78 -6.36
C VAL A 97 0.25 -2.94 -6.15
N LEU A 98 0.75 -2.33 -7.23
CA LEU A 98 1.81 -1.34 -7.19
C LEU A 98 1.21 0.07 -7.10
N SER A 99 1.44 0.76 -5.99
CA SER A 99 1.12 2.18 -5.84
C SER A 99 2.40 2.99 -5.88
N LEU A 100 2.46 3.93 -6.82
CA LEU A 100 3.61 4.80 -6.99
C LEU A 100 3.24 6.23 -6.57
N HIS A 101 3.94 6.72 -5.57
CA HIS A 101 3.65 8.01 -4.94
C HIS A 101 4.89 8.90 -4.88
N LEU A 102 4.64 10.21 -4.80
CA LEU A 102 5.66 11.23 -4.61
C LEU A 102 5.07 12.32 -3.72
N ASN A 103 5.78 12.64 -2.65
CA ASN A 103 5.43 13.73 -1.74
C ASN A 103 6.54 14.79 -1.68
N PRO A 104 6.24 16.03 -1.29
CA PRO A 104 7.27 16.95 -0.81
C PRO A 104 7.91 16.39 0.47
N ALA A 105 9.24 16.46 0.56
CA ALA A 105 9.97 16.21 1.80
C ALA A 105 9.75 17.39 2.77
N PRO A 106 9.61 17.13 4.08
CA PRO A 106 9.59 18.19 5.07
C PRO A 106 10.95 18.93 5.10
N PRO A 107 11.00 20.16 5.65
CA PRO A 107 12.24 20.91 5.79
C PRO A 107 13.35 20.09 6.47
N GLY A 108 14.56 20.12 5.90
CA GLY A 108 15.74 19.40 6.42
C GLY A 108 15.81 17.90 6.07
N HIS A 109 14.79 17.33 5.43
CA HIS A 109 14.79 15.91 5.06
C HIS A 109 15.59 15.66 3.78
N SER A 110 16.52 14.70 3.80
CA SER A 110 17.47 14.43 2.71
C SER A 110 16.88 13.79 1.45
N GLY A 111 15.58 13.45 1.49
CA GLY A 111 14.91 12.67 0.46
C GLY A 111 15.25 11.18 0.52
N GLY A 112 14.77 10.42 -0.46
CA GLY A 112 14.84 8.96 -0.51
C GLY A 112 13.50 8.33 -0.86
N MET A 113 13.49 7.01 -0.93
CA MET A 113 12.32 6.18 -1.16
C MET A 113 11.86 5.54 0.15
N GLY A 114 10.57 5.33 0.34
CA GLY A 114 10.05 4.67 1.53
C GLY A 114 8.81 3.83 1.23
N ALA A 115 8.61 2.75 1.98
CA ALA A 115 7.38 1.98 1.90
C ALA A 115 6.27 2.70 2.68
N VAL A 116 5.03 2.63 2.20
CA VAL A 116 3.86 3.13 2.93
C VAL A 116 3.09 1.93 3.45
N LEU A 117 3.01 1.80 4.77
CA LEU A 117 2.46 0.62 5.43
C LEU A 117 1.29 0.98 6.34
N ALA A 118 0.34 0.06 6.42
CA ALA A 118 -0.70 0.06 7.45
C ALA A 118 -0.58 -1.21 8.28
N PRO A 119 -0.55 -1.10 9.63
CA PRO A 119 -0.61 -2.27 10.50
C PRO A 119 -1.92 -3.05 10.36
N GLY A 120 -1.96 -4.22 10.97
CA GLY A 120 -3.11 -5.11 10.99
C GLY A 120 -3.88 -5.09 12.29
N TRP A 121 -4.82 -6.04 12.41
CA TRP A 121 -5.69 -6.19 13.57
C TRP A 121 -4.94 -6.23 14.89
N GLN A 122 -3.82 -6.97 14.96
CA GLN A 122 -3.08 -7.18 16.21
C GLN A 122 -2.53 -5.86 16.77
N THR A 123 -1.90 -5.05 15.94
CA THR A 123 -1.35 -3.76 16.36
C THR A 123 -2.45 -2.76 16.71
N PHE A 124 -3.50 -2.65 15.89
CA PHE A 124 -4.61 -1.74 16.21
C PHE A 124 -5.39 -2.16 17.46
N ASN A 125 -5.57 -3.45 17.69
CA ASN A 125 -6.21 -3.95 18.91
C ASN A 125 -5.32 -3.74 20.15
N LEU A 126 -3.99 -3.83 20.04
CA LEU A 126 -3.08 -3.42 21.11
C LEU A 126 -3.25 -1.94 21.45
N LEU A 127 -3.29 -1.07 20.44
CA LEU A 127 -3.52 0.37 20.64
C LEU A 127 -4.87 0.67 21.28
N ARG A 128 -5.92 -0.08 20.89
CA ARG A 128 -7.22 -0.04 21.57
C ARG A 128 -7.12 -0.44 23.04
N LYS A 129 -6.42 -1.54 23.36
CA LYS A 129 -6.19 -1.97 24.75
C LYS A 129 -5.43 -0.93 25.57
N ILE A 130 -4.45 -0.24 24.97
CA ILE A 130 -3.74 0.89 25.60
C ILE A 130 -4.72 2.04 25.89
N SER A 131 -5.57 2.42 24.93
CA SER A 131 -6.62 3.41 25.14
C SER A 131 -7.59 3.05 26.27
N LEU A 132 -7.86 1.76 26.47
CA LEU A 132 -8.70 1.22 27.54
C LEU A 132 -7.95 0.99 28.87
N LYS A 133 -6.66 1.35 28.96
CA LYS A 133 -5.78 1.05 30.11
C LYS A 133 -5.67 -0.44 30.45
N GLN A 134 -5.94 -1.32 29.48
CA GLN A 134 -5.78 -2.77 29.58
C GLN A 134 -4.36 -3.23 29.18
N ALA A 135 -3.56 -2.32 28.63
CA ALA A 135 -2.14 -2.51 28.34
C ALA A 135 -1.38 -1.21 28.62
N PRO A 136 -0.12 -1.28 29.09
CA PRO A 136 0.67 -0.09 29.34
C PRO A 136 1.13 0.56 28.03
N ALA A 137 1.37 1.88 28.07
CA ALA A 137 1.93 2.63 26.93
C ALA A 137 3.26 2.04 26.42
N SER A 138 4.08 1.48 27.32
CA SER A 138 5.34 0.81 26.98
C SER A 138 5.19 -0.38 26.04
N ALA A 139 4.00 -1.00 25.98
CA ALA A 139 3.73 -2.08 25.03
C ALA A 139 3.80 -1.62 23.58
N PHE A 140 3.36 -0.39 23.27
CA PHE A 140 3.50 0.19 21.94
C PHE A 140 4.96 0.39 21.55
N TYR A 141 5.77 0.95 22.46
CA TYR A 141 7.19 1.23 22.19
C TYR A 141 8.06 -0.03 22.03
N LYS A 142 7.55 -1.19 22.44
CA LYS A 142 8.17 -2.50 22.17
C LYS A 142 7.79 -3.07 20.80
N THR A 143 6.81 -2.48 20.11
CA THR A 143 6.44 -2.90 18.76
C THR A 143 7.45 -2.35 17.75
N PRO A 144 7.70 -3.08 16.65
CA PRO A 144 8.58 -2.59 15.58
C PRO A 144 7.99 -1.40 14.81
N TRP A 145 6.71 -1.08 15.00
CA TRP A 145 6.02 0.05 14.35
C TRP A 145 6.33 1.41 15.00
N ALA A 146 6.79 1.43 16.26
CA ALA A 146 6.74 2.62 17.08
C ALA A 146 7.66 3.76 16.60
N SER A 147 8.83 3.42 16.05
CA SER A 147 9.77 4.39 15.50
C SER A 147 9.31 5.01 14.18
N ASP A 148 8.40 4.36 13.47
CA ASP A 148 8.12 4.67 12.06
C ASP A 148 6.71 5.27 11.89
N TRP A 149 5.97 5.40 13.00
CA TRP A 149 4.63 5.97 13.00
C TRP A 149 4.63 7.46 12.65
N LEU A 150 3.84 7.82 11.64
CA LEU A 150 3.68 9.20 11.22
C LEU A 150 2.94 10.04 12.27
N SER A 151 3.53 11.17 12.63
CA SER A 151 2.89 12.16 13.48
C SER A 151 2.28 13.26 12.60
N THR A 152 0.97 13.17 12.36
CA THR A 152 0.27 14.08 11.45
C THR A 152 -0.33 15.31 12.13
N GLU A 153 -0.41 15.32 13.46
CA GLU A 153 -0.88 16.45 14.23
C GLU A 153 0.24 17.16 14.99
N PRO A 154 0.34 18.50 14.89
CA PRO A 154 1.30 19.27 15.67
C PRO A 154 1.18 19.00 17.17
N GLY A 155 2.33 18.76 17.82
CA GLY A 155 2.40 18.55 19.28
C GLY A 155 1.87 17.21 19.77
N TRP A 156 1.62 16.25 18.88
CA TRP A 156 1.29 14.87 19.23
C TRP A 156 2.53 13.97 19.18
N SER A 157 2.64 13.07 20.15
CA SER A 157 3.60 11.96 20.13
C SER A 157 3.18 10.86 19.15
N LYS A 158 4.13 9.99 18.78
CA LYS A 158 3.85 8.81 17.93
C LYS A 158 2.76 7.91 18.52
N LEU A 159 2.76 7.68 19.83
CA LEU A 159 1.69 6.92 20.50
C LEU A 159 0.33 7.61 20.40
N GLN A 160 0.28 8.95 20.49
CA GLN A 160 -0.97 9.69 20.31
C GLN A 160 -1.49 9.56 18.88
N ALA A 161 -0.61 9.72 17.88
CA ALA A 161 -0.97 9.51 16.47
C ALA A 161 -1.43 8.08 16.20
N ALA A 162 -0.71 7.08 16.72
CA ALA A 162 -1.05 5.67 16.57
C ALA A 162 -2.42 5.32 17.17
N ARG A 163 -2.75 5.87 18.34
CA ARG A 163 -4.09 5.70 18.91
C ARG A 163 -5.15 6.36 18.04
N ALA A 164 -4.95 7.57 17.52
CA ALA A 164 -5.92 8.17 16.60
C ALA A 164 -6.14 7.32 15.34
N ASP A 165 -5.09 6.71 14.80
CA ASP A 165 -5.20 5.79 13.68
C ASP A 165 -5.99 4.52 14.05
N ALA A 166 -5.78 3.96 15.25
CA ALA A 166 -6.60 2.86 15.76
C ALA A 166 -8.08 3.25 15.91
N TRP A 167 -8.37 4.49 16.31
CA TRP A 167 -9.75 5.01 16.34
C TRP A 167 -10.35 5.07 14.94
N VAL A 168 -9.61 5.58 13.94
CA VAL A 168 -10.09 5.59 12.55
C VAL A 168 -10.40 4.19 12.07
N TYR A 169 -9.48 3.27 12.33
CA TYR A 169 -9.58 1.88 11.92
C TYR A 169 -10.83 1.22 12.54
N MET A 170 -11.03 1.35 13.84
CA MET A 170 -12.11 0.68 14.58
C MET A 170 -13.48 1.32 14.42
N ASN A 171 -13.58 2.65 14.53
CA ASN A 171 -14.87 3.34 14.63
C ASN A 171 -15.01 4.57 13.73
N GLY A 172 -14.06 4.82 12.83
CA GLY A 172 -14.21 5.84 11.79
C GLY A 172 -14.05 7.28 12.27
N PHE A 173 -13.56 7.52 13.49
CA PHE A 173 -13.23 8.86 13.98
C PHE A 173 -11.79 8.91 14.46
N TRP A 174 -11.25 10.11 14.57
CA TRP A 174 -10.07 10.29 15.41
C TRP A 174 -10.45 10.25 16.88
N CYS A 175 -9.48 9.97 17.76
CA CYS A 175 -9.63 10.30 19.17
C CYS A 175 -9.20 11.74 19.46
N ASN A 176 -9.58 12.23 20.64
CA ASN A 176 -8.92 13.37 21.26
C ASN A 176 -7.47 13.03 21.65
N LYS A 177 -6.69 14.03 22.08
CA LYS A 177 -5.26 13.86 22.44
C LYS A 177 -5.04 12.86 23.60
N SER A 178 -6.00 12.73 24.52
CA SER A 178 -5.92 11.73 25.61
C SER A 178 -6.08 10.30 25.09
N GLY A 179 -6.69 10.10 23.92
CA GLY A 179 -6.90 8.79 23.30
C GLY A 179 -8.05 7.99 23.88
N THR A 180 -8.97 8.65 24.61
CA THR A 180 -10.03 8.00 25.40
C THR A 180 -11.44 8.29 24.90
N ALA A 181 -11.61 9.29 24.04
CA ALA A 181 -12.90 9.69 23.49
C ALA A 181 -12.75 10.10 22.01
N PRO A 182 -13.82 9.97 21.20
CA PRO A 182 -13.79 10.41 19.82
C PRO A 182 -13.71 11.93 19.71
N TRP A 183 -12.98 12.40 18.70
CA TRP A 183 -12.95 13.78 18.27
C TRP A 183 -13.99 13.98 17.17
N TYR A 184 -15.22 14.33 17.56
CA TYR A 184 -16.36 14.41 16.63
C TYR A 184 -16.19 15.41 15.48
N ALA A 185 -15.33 16.43 15.63
CA ALA A 185 -15.01 17.39 14.56
C ALA A 185 -14.07 16.81 13.48
N LYS A 186 -13.50 15.62 13.69
CA LYS A 186 -12.62 14.93 12.74
C LYS A 186 -13.17 13.55 12.35
N PRO A 187 -14.35 13.47 11.70
CA PRO A 187 -14.86 12.21 11.18
C PRO A 187 -14.01 11.73 10.00
N ARG A 188 -13.74 10.44 9.92
CA ARG A 188 -13.06 9.76 8.80
C ARG A 188 -13.94 8.70 8.13
N GLY A 189 -15.11 8.42 8.70
CA GLY A 189 -16.12 7.48 8.21
C GLY A 189 -15.77 6.01 8.53
N PHE A 190 -16.79 5.15 8.53
CA PHE A 190 -16.62 3.70 8.60
C PHE A 190 -16.15 3.19 7.24
N ARG A 191 -14.83 3.30 7.00
CA ARG A 191 -14.25 3.18 5.65
C ARG A 191 -14.54 1.85 4.96
N HIS A 192 -14.66 0.74 5.70
CA HIS A 192 -15.03 -0.56 5.11
C HIS A 192 -16.41 -0.56 4.44
N ASN A 193 -17.29 0.40 4.77
CA ASN A 193 -18.61 0.57 4.14
C ASN A 193 -18.63 1.66 3.06
N LEU A 194 -17.47 2.23 2.71
CA LEU A 194 -17.33 3.27 1.67
C LEU A 194 -16.87 2.69 0.32
N PHE A 195 -16.97 1.37 0.16
CA PHE A 195 -16.56 0.62 -1.02
C PHE A 195 -17.53 -0.55 -1.27
N GLN A 196 -17.74 -0.89 -2.53
CA GLN A 196 -18.43 -2.09 -2.96
C GLN A 196 -17.47 -3.27 -2.92
N TRP A 197 -17.75 -4.22 -2.02
CA TRP A 197 -17.04 -5.48 -1.84
C TRP A 197 -17.81 -6.39 -0.87
N ARG A 198 -17.43 -7.67 -0.82
CA ARG A 198 -18.03 -8.71 0.03
C ARG A 198 -18.02 -8.41 1.52
N TYR A 199 -17.06 -7.60 1.97
CA TYR A 199 -16.82 -7.34 3.39
C TYR A 199 -17.54 -6.11 3.93
N ALA A 200 -18.18 -5.31 3.08
CA ALA A 200 -19.03 -4.20 3.52
C ALA A 200 -20.28 -4.74 4.21
N ASP A 201 -20.76 -4.02 5.21
CA ASP A 201 -22.00 -4.33 5.90
C ASP A 201 -23.22 -4.16 4.97
N GLY A 202 -24.31 -4.85 5.31
CA GLY A 202 -25.54 -4.82 4.53
C GLY A 202 -26.23 -3.44 4.50
N ASP A 203 -27.20 -3.30 3.61
CA ASP A 203 -27.93 -2.04 3.43
C ASP A 203 -28.56 -1.56 4.75
N GLY A 204 -28.53 -0.24 4.98
CA GLY A 204 -29.05 0.37 6.20
C GLY A 204 -28.10 0.29 7.40
N TRP A 205 -26.84 -0.11 7.19
CA TRP A 205 -25.80 -0.08 8.22
C TRP A 205 -25.66 1.30 8.89
N GLU A 206 -25.98 2.40 8.19
CA GLU A 206 -25.92 3.76 8.73
C GLU A 206 -26.91 3.94 9.88
N LYS A 207 -28.13 3.39 9.75
CA LYS A 207 -29.15 3.43 10.81
C LYS A 207 -28.68 2.63 12.02
N LYS A 208 -28.06 1.46 11.78
CA LYS A 208 -27.43 0.64 12.82
C LYS A 208 -26.31 1.43 13.51
N ALA A 209 -25.44 2.10 12.76
CA ALA A 209 -24.34 2.89 13.29
C ALA A 209 -24.80 4.06 14.17
N VAL A 210 -25.87 4.76 13.78
CA VAL A 210 -26.48 5.82 14.59
C VAL A 210 -27.02 5.27 15.91
N ARG A 211 -27.76 4.15 15.87
CA ARG A 211 -28.32 3.50 17.06
C ARG A 211 -27.22 2.99 18.01
N GLU A 212 -26.15 2.44 17.45
CA GLU A 212 -25.09 1.78 18.23
C GLU A 212 -24.02 2.72 18.76
N ARG A 213 -24.04 3.99 18.35
CA ARG A 213 -23.01 4.99 18.69
C ARG A 213 -22.66 5.04 20.18
N LYS A 214 -23.64 4.88 21.08
CA LYS A 214 -23.47 4.88 22.56
C LYS A 214 -23.71 3.51 23.22
N SER A 215 -24.11 2.50 22.45
CA SER A 215 -24.37 1.14 22.95
C SER A 215 -23.24 0.18 22.55
N SER A 216 -23.47 -1.13 22.65
CA SER A 216 -22.51 -2.15 22.27
C SER A 216 -22.72 -2.60 20.82
N GLY A 217 -21.62 -2.82 20.09
CA GLY A 217 -21.66 -3.23 18.69
C GLY A 217 -20.48 -2.71 17.86
N PRO A 218 -20.42 -3.04 16.56
CA PRO A 218 -19.32 -2.68 15.67
C PRO A 218 -19.20 -1.19 15.35
N TYR A 219 -20.24 -0.40 15.60
CA TYR A 219 -20.21 1.07 15.41
C TYR A 219 -20.14 1.87 16.71
N SER A 220 -19.90 1.19 17.84
CA SER A 220 -19.81 1.90 19.11
C SER A 220 -18.65 2.88 19.13
N MET A 221 -18.93 4.11 19.54
CA MET A 221 -17.92 5.14 19.78
C MET A 221 -17.31 5.06 21.18
N VAL A 222 -17.80 4.13 22.01
CA VAL A 222 -17.27 3.82 23.33
C VAL A 222 -16.42 2.56 23.19
N TYR A 223 -15.10 2.69 23.23
CA TYR A 223 -14.16 1.59 22.98
C TYR A 223 -14.40 0.32 23.82
N SER A 224 -14.89 0.46 25.06
CA SER A 224 -15.20 -0.69 25.93
C SER A 224 -16.45 -1.44 25.50
N LYS A 225 -17.35 -0.79 24.76
CA LYS A 225 -18.57 -1.38 24.20
C LYS A 225 -18.42 -1.77 22.71
N TRP A 226 -17.39 -1.28 22.04
CA TRP A 226 -17.07 -1.64 20.66
C TRP A 226 -16.70 -3.12 20.53
N LYS A 227 -17.22 -3.78 19.49
CA LYS A 227 -16.99 -5.20 19.21
C LYS A 227 -16.62 -5.44 17.74
N PRO A 228 -15.64 -6.29 17.42
CA PRO A 228 -15.26 -6.65 16.05
C PRO A 228 -16.26 -7.64 15.44
N GLU A 229 -17.46 -7.17 15.09
CA GLU A 229 -18.54 -8.03 14.55
C GLU A 229 -18.80 -7.73 13.08
N GLY A 230 -18.88 -8.76 12.24
CA GLY A 230 -19.18 -8.66 10.81
C GLY A 230 -18.03 -9.12 9.91
N ALA A 231 -18.35 -9.32 8.63
CA ALA A 231 -17.45 -9.93 7.65
C ALA A 231 -16.12 -9.19 7.49
N PHE A 232 -16.12 -7.85 7.59
CA PHE A 232 -14.88 -7.07 7.58
C PHE A 232 -13.97 -7.44 8.75
N TRP A 233 -14.50 -7.54 9.96
CA TRP A 233 -13.69 -7.83 11.14
C TRP A 233 -13.18 -9.28 11.17
N GLU A 234 -14.01 -10.22 10.73
CA GLU A 234 -13.59 -11.62 10.53
C GLU A 234 -12.42 -11.72 9.55
N ARG A 235 -12.49 -10.99 8.41
CA ARG A 235 -11.37 -10.86 7.48
C ARG A 235 -10.15 -10.27 8.16
N GLU A 236 -10.29 -9.11 8.80
CA GLU A 236 -9.18 -8.38 9.44
C GLU A 236 -8.42 -9.24 10.47
N GLN A 237 -9.10 -10.18 11.11
CA GLN A 237 -8.54 -11.12 12.08
C GLN A 237 -7.96 -12.39 11.45
N ALA A 238 -8.14 -12.62 10.15
CA ALA A 238 -7.71 -13.82 9.46
C ALA A 238 -6.20 -13.86 9.20
N LYS A 239 -5.66 -15.07 9.02
CA LYS A 239 -4.22 -15.29 8.74
C LYS A 239 -3.67 -14.50 7.53
N PRO A 240 -4.40 -14.36 6.40
CA PRO A 240 -3.91 -13.57 5.26
C PRO A 240 -3.62 -12.10 5.60
N GLU A 241 -4.45 -11.50 6.45
CA GLU A 241 -4.26 -10.13 6.91
C GLU A 241 -3.02 -9.98 7.76
N TYR A 242 -2.78 -10.96 8.63
CA TYR A 242 -1.54 -11.05 9.39
C TYR A 242 -0.33 -11.21 8.48
N TRP A 243 -0.35 -12.14 7.52
CA TRP A 243 0.78 -12.38 6.61
C TRP A 243 1.13 -11.16 5.75
N ARG A 244 0.14 -10.44 5.25
CA ARG A 244 0.38 -9.31 4.34
C ARG A 244 0.75 -8.02 5.06
N ARG A 245 0.32 -7.80 6.32
CA ARG A 245 0.52 -6.52 7.04
C ARG A 245 1.35 -6.58 8.32
N GLU A 246 1.51 -7.73 8.96
CA GLU A 246 2.10 -7.79 10.32
C GLU A 246 3.27 -8.76 10.41
N ALA A 247 3.20 -9.89 9.71
CA ALA A 247 4.12 -11.00 9.91
C ALA A 247 5.58 -10.60 9.62
N PRO A 248 6.54 -11.09 10.43
CA PRO A 248 7.93 -11.11 10.00
C PRO A 248 8.06 -12.04 8.78
N VAL A 249 8.92 -11.67 7.85
CA VAL A 249 9.15 -12.44 6.63
C VAL A 249 10.53 -13.08 6.71
N SER A 250 10.55 -14.38 7.01
CA SER A 250 11.77 -15.17 7.23
C SER A 250 12.80 -14.97 6.11
N GLY A 251 14.07 -14.81 6.46
CA GLY A 251 15.18 -14.65 5.51
C GLY A 251 15.22 -13.32 4.74
N SER A 252 14.36 -12.36 5.09
CA SER A 252 14.29 -11.04 4.42
C SER A 252 14.66 -9.87 5.34
N GLY A 253 15.00 -10.10 6.60
CA GLY A 253 15.24 -9.02 7.57
C GLY A 253 14.05 -8.09 7.82
N ILE A 254 12.90 -8.34 7.17
CA ILE A 254 11.64 -7.68 7.45
C ILE A 254 11.03 -8.33 8.68
N SER A 255 11.05 -7.62 9.80
CA SER A 255 10.52 -8.09 11.09
C SER A 255 9.04 -7.72 11.30
N TYR A 256 8.47 -6.90 10.42
CA TYR A 256 7.09 -6.41 10.48
C TYR A 256 6.62 -5.90 9.11
N GLY A 257 5.32 -5.67 8.95
CA GLY A 257 4.78 -5.15 7.69
C GLY A 257 4.50 -6.21 6.63
N GLY A 258 4.81 -7.48 6.91
CA GLY A 258 4.41 -8.63 6.09
C GLY A 258 4.89 -8.57 4.65
N ASP A 259 4.16 -9.29 3.80
CA ASP A 259 4.43 -9.33 2.36
C ASP A 259 4.28 -7.96 1.69
N ASN A 260 3.48 -7.02 2.25
CA ASN A 260 3.41 -5.65 1.75
C ASN A 260 4.76 -4.94 1.87
N HIS A 261 5.39 -5.03 3.05
CA HIS A 261 6.71 -4.44 3.26
C HIS A 261 7.79 -5.15 2.45
N LEU A 262 7.76 -6.50 2.40
CA LEU A 262 8.69 -7.23 1.54
C LEU A 262 8.58 -6.77 0.07
N ALA A 263 7.37 -6.71 -0.48
CA ALA A 263 7.16 -6.32 -1.88
C ALA A 263 7.62 -4.88 -2.12
N ALA A 264 7.23 -3.92 -1.27
CA ALA A 264 7.63 -2.53 -1.42
C ALA A 264 9.15 -2.35 -1.33
N ASN A 265 9.78 -2.93 -0.30
CA ASN A 265 11.22 -2.84 -0.10
C ASN A 265 11.99 -3.49 -1.26
N GLU A 266 11.59 -4.68 -1.70
CA GLU A 266 12.25 -5.37 -2.81
C GLU A 266 12.15 -4.56 -4.11
N LEU A 267 10.97 -3.99 -4.43
CA LEU A 267 10.82 -3.13 -5.61
C LEU A 267 11.68 -1.85 -5.52
N MET A 268 11.80 -1.24 -4.34
CA MET A 268 12.72 -0.10 -4.16
C MET A 268 14.19 -0.51 -4.32
N ARG A 269 14.59 -1.70 -3.86
CA ARG A 269 15.93 -2.26 -4.13
C ARG A 269 16.15 -2.47 -5.61
N PHE A 270 15.14 -2.96 -6.35
CA PHE A 270 15.22 -3.08 -7.81
C PHE A 270 15.39 -1.72 -8.48
N ILE A 271 14.73 -0.66 -8.04
CA ILE A 271 14.97 0.70 -8.55
C ILE A 271 16.43 1.12 -8.30
N GLN A 272 16.92 0.99 -7.06
CA GLN A 272 18.29 1.35 -6.68
C GLN A 272 19.34 0.63 -7.53
N TYR A 273 19.15 -0.67 -7.70
CA TYR A 273 20.07 -1.54 -8.42
C TYR A 273 19.95 -1.35 -9.93
N GLY A 274 18.75 -1.44 -10.46
CA GLY A 274 18.50 -1.42 -11.90
C GLY A 274 18.85 -0.09 -12.56
N VAL A 275 18.62 1.05 -11.89
CA VAL A 275 19.07 2.35 -12.42
C VAL A 275 20.60 2.38 -12.51
N ARG A 276 21.33 1.82 -11.54
CA ARG A 276 22.80 1.78 -11.58
C ARG A 276 23.37 0.81 -12.61
N MET A 277 22.66 -0.30 -12.86
CA MET A 277 23.02 -1.25 -13.93
C MET A 277 22.88 -0.62 -15.31
N GLN A 278 21.88 0.25 -15.50
CA GLN A 278 21.53 0.82 -16.79
C GLN A 278 22.15 2.20 -17.05
N VAL A 279 22.58 2.92 -16.01
CA VAL A 279 23.09 4.30 -16.10
C VAL A 279 24.42 4.41 -15.35
N PRO A 280 25.57 4.32 -16.05
CA PRO A 280 26.90 4.35 -15.43
C PRO A 280 27.14 5.54 -14.49
N GLU A 281 26.63 6.73 -14.82
CA GLU A 281 26.79 7.96 -14.04
C GLU A 281 26.07 7.91 -12.68
N LYS A 282 25.18 6.92 -12.49
CA LYS A 282 24.42 6.73 -11.23
C LYS A 282 25.04 5.69 -10.31
N ARG A 283 26.12 5.00 -10.70
CA ARG A 283 26.74 3.90 -9.93
C ARG A 283 27.19 4.31 -8.52
N ALA A 284 27.67 5.54 -8.35
CA ALA A 284 28.10 6.04 -7.05
C ALA A 284 26.95 6.13 -6.02
N ASN A 285 27.26 5.88 -4.74
CA ASN A 285 26.25 5.73 -3.69
C ASN A 285 25.41 6.99 -3.48
N ASN A 286 26.00 8.18 -3.59
CA ASN A 286 25.32 9.47 -3.37
C ASN A 286 24.43 9.94 -4.54
N LYS A 287 24.41 9.23 -5.67
CA LYS A 287 23.69 9.66 -6.89
C LYS A 287 22.20 9.38 -6.86
N LEU A 288 21.73 8.46 -6.02
CA LEU A 288 20.31 8.16 -5.77
C LEU A 288 20.03 8.33 -4.28
N GLY A 289 18.80 8.72 -3.92
CA GLY A 289 18.40 8.84 -2.51
C GLY A 289 18.34 7.47 -1.84
N PRO A 290 18.49 7.35 -0.52
CA PRO A 290 18.47 6.06 0.17
C PRO A 290 17.09 5.40 0.12
N ILE A 291 17.01 4.14 0.54
CA ILE A 291 15.75 3.54 1.02
C ILE A 291 15.65 3.89 2.51
N LEU A 292 14.57 4.55 2.87
CA LEU A 292 14.24 5.04 4.20
C LEU A 292 13.42 4.00 4.96
N ASP A 293 13.30 4.20 6.28
CA ASP A 293 12.32 3.49 7.08
C ASP A 293 10.89 3.78 6.56
N PRO A 294 9.95 2.83 6.74
CA PRO A 294 8.59 2.98 6.24
C PRO A 294 7.82 4.13 6.86
N PHE A 295 6.81 4.60 6.14
CA PHE A 295 5.79 5.52 6.63
C PHE A 295 4.58 4.73 7.11
N VAL A 296 4.32 4.76 8.43
CA VAL A 296 3.28 3.92 9.06
C VAL A 296 2.09 4.77 9.51
N SER A 297 0.89 4.41 9.06
CA SER A 297 -0.40 5.00 9.49
C SER A 297 -1.59 4.12 9.05
N THR A 298 -2.83 4.51 9.36
CA THR A 298 -4.08 3.86 8.88
C THR A 298 -4.38 4.17 7.40
N TYR A 299 -3.42 3.86 6.51
CA TYR A 299 -3.58 4.08 5.07
C TYR A 299 -4.65 3.20 4.44
N THR A 300 -5.50 3.83 3.62
CA THR A 300 -6.66 3.16 3.01
C THR A 300 -6.26 2.04 2.06
N LEU A 301 -5.35 2.30 1.10
CA LEU A 301 -4.99 1.31 0.08
C LEU A 301 -4.45 -0.02 0.68
N PRO A 302 -3.42 -0.03 1.54
CA PRO A 302 -2.95 -1.29 2.13
C PRO A 302 -3.97 -1.94 3.07
N THR A 303 -4.97 -1.22 3.58
CA THR A 303 -5.99 -1.79 4.48
C THR A 303 -7.13 -2.46 3.70
N TYR A 304 -7.73 -1.75 2.74
CA TYR A 304 -9.01 -2.12 2.12
C TYR A 304 -8.87 -2.77 0.74
N THR A 305 -7.65 -3.00 0.27
CA THR A 305 -7.39 -3.79 -0.93
C THR A 305 -7.13 -5.25 -0.58
N ASN A 306 -7.75 -6.16 -1.31
CA ASN A 306 -7.62 -7.60 -1.10
C ASN A 306 -6.43 -8.18 -1.90
N ALA A 307 -5.24 -7.64 -1.65
CA ALA A 307 -4.00 -7.97 -2.37
C ALA A 307 -2.77 -7.79 -1.50
N VAL A 308 -1.62 -8.27 -1.96
CA VAL A 308 -0.32 -7.75 -1.52
C VAL A 308 -0.16 -6.35 -2.13
N VAL A 309 0.10 -5.35 -1.31
CA VAL A 309 0.19 -3.94 -1.73
C VAL A 309 1.62 -3.46 -1.57
N ALA A 310 2.28 -3.21 -2.70
CA ALA A 310 3.55 -2.51 -2.75
C ALA A 310 3.30 -1.01 -2.95
N PHE A 311 3.17 -0.27 -1.85
CA PHE A 311 3.01 1.18 -1.88
C PHE A 311 4.35 1.86 -1.65
N LEU A 312 4.88 2.48 -2.71
CA LEU A 312 6.17 3.13 -2.73
C LEU A 312 6.00 4.65 -2.77
N GLU A 313 6.59 5.34 -1.79
CA GLU A 313 7.09 6.69 -2.00
C GLU A 313 8.38 6.57 -2.81
N VAL A 314 8.33 6.94 -4.09
CA VAL A 314 9.45 6.71 -5.04
C VAL A 314 10.51 7.81 -4.95
N GLY A 315 10.29 8.83 -4.12
CA GLY A 315 11.16 9.99 -3.99
C GLY A 315 10.40 11.21 -3.51
N HIS A 316 11.12 12.33 -3.38
CA HIS A 316 10.53 13.59 -2.95
C HIS A 316 10.59 14.68 -4.03
N LEU A 317 9.47 15.38 -4.27
CA LEU A 317 9.31 16.33 -5.39
C LEU A 317 10.23 17.56 -5.30
N ASN A 318 10.46 18.04 -4.09
CA ASN A 318 11.31 19.19 -3.78
C ASN A 318 12.79 18.81 -3.60
N ILE A 319 13.14 17.51 -3.65
CA ILE A 319 14.53 17.06 -3.59
C ILE A 319 15.02 16.83 -5.03
N TRP A 320 15.98 17.66 -5.46
CA TRP A 320 16.43 17.70 -6.85
C TRP A 320 16.88 16.33 -7.38
N ARG A 321 17.69 15.60 -6.59
CA ARG A 321 18.22 14.27 -6.93
C ARG A 321 17.10 13.26 -7.18
N ASP A 322 16.13 13.19 -6.27
CA ASP A 322 15.03 12.23 -6.33
C ASP A 322 14.09 12.56 -7.49
N ARG A 323 13.75 13.84 -7.66
CA ARG A 323 12.94 14.30 -8.80
C ARG A 323 13.59 13.95 -10.13
N ARG A 324 14.90 14.20 -10.27
CA ARG A 324 15.68 13.90 -11.48
C ARG A 324 15.70 12.40 -11.78
N MET A 325 15.85 11.54 -10.77
CA MET A 325 15.73 10.09 -10.96
C MET A 325 14.40 9.70 -11.62
N VAL A 326 13.29 10.24 -11.13
CA VAL A 326 11.94 9.87 -11.63
C VAL A 326 11.63 10.49 -13.00
N ILE A 327 12.19 11.67 -13.30
CA ILE A 327 11.94 12.37 -14.56
C ILE A 327 12.89 11.90 -15.66
N ASP A 328 14.20 11.96 -15.40
CA ASP A 328 15.24 11.78 -16.42
C ASP A 328 15.59 10.29 -16.60
N GLN A 329 15.47 9.48 -15.55
CA GLN A 329 15.73 8.03 -15.60
C GLN A 329 14.43 7.20 -15.54
N ARG A 330 13.32 7.79 -15.99
CA ARG A 330 11.99 7.18 -15.93
C ARG A 330 11.93 5.80 -16.56
N GLU A 331 12.64 5.62 -17.67
CA GLU A 331 12.66 4.34 -18.38
C GLU A 331 13.33 3.25 -17.56
N GLN A 332 14.50 3.57 -17.01
CA GLN A 332 15.28 2.64 -16.21
C GLN A 332 14.56 2.30 -14.91
N VAL A 333 13.87 3.26 -14.29
CA VAL A 333 12.99 3.01 -13.14
C VAL A 333 11.83 2.07 -13.53
N ALA A 334 11.20 2.28 -14.70
CA ALA A 334 10.10 1.44 -15.16
C ALA A 334 10.53 -0.01 -15.44
N ILE A 335 11.66 -0.19 -16.14
CA ILE A 335 12.26 -1.51 -16.40
C ILE A 335 12.59 -2.19 -15.07
N SER A 336 13.23 -1.46 -14.14
CA SER A 336 13.60 -1.98 -12.82
C SER A 336 12.39 -2.47 -12.03
N LEU A 337 11.30 -1.70 -12.03
CA LEU A 337 10.04 -2.09 -11.40
C LEU A 337 9.42 -3.32 -12.08
N ALA A 338 9.38 -3.38 -13.41
CA ALA A 338 8.80 -4.52 -14.12
C ALA A 338 9.60 -5.82 -13.90
N VAL A 339 10.93 -5.74 -13.92
CA VAL A 339 11.82 -6.86 -13.58
C VAL A 339 11.67 -7.25 -12.10
N GLY A 340 11.56 -6.27 -11.21
CA GLY A 340 11.31 -6.54 -9.79
C GLY A 340 9.98 -7.24 -9.54
N ILE A 341 8.91 -6.82 -10.22
CA ILE A 341 7.62 -7.51 -10.18
C ILE A 341 7.76 -8.93 -10.71
N TYR A 342 8.41 -9.15 -11.85
CA TYR A 342 8.69 -10.49 -12.34
C TYR A 342 9.43 -11.36 -11.30
N SER A 343 10.44 -10.79 -10.65
CA SER A 343 11.20 -11.46 -9.59
C SER A 343 10.33 -11.82 -8.39
N LEU A 344 9.36 -10.99 -7.99
CA LEU A 344 8.44 -11.31 -6.91
C LEU A 344 7.57 -12.54 -7.23
N PHE A 345 7.26 -12.81 -8.50
CA PHE A 345 6.42 -13.95 -8.89
C PHE A 345 7.21 -15.23 -9.23
N THR A 346 8.46 -15.09 -9.64
CA THR A 346 9.25 -16.22 -10.18
C THR A 346 10.57 -16.46 -9.45
N GLY A 347 11.10 -15.46 -8.75
CA GLY A 347 12.48 -15.42 -8.31
C GLY A 347 13.41 -15.00 -9.45
N LEU A 348 14.57 -14.45 -9.12
CA LEU A 348 15.60 -14.04 -10.07
C LEU A 348 16.97 -14.07 -9.44
N GLU A 349 17.94 -14.75 -10.05
CA GLU A 349 19.33 -14.70 -9.58
C GLU A 349 19.96 -13.35 -9.93
N ILE A 350 20.29 -12.53 -8.94
CA ILE A 350 20.74 -11.15 -9.16
C ILE A 350 22.26 -11.08 -9.35
N LYS A 351 22.73 -10.40 -10.41
CA LYS A 351 24.16 -10.12 -10.60
C LYS A 351 24.70 -9.27 -9.45
N LYS A 352 25.98 -9.46 -9.12
CA LYS A 352 26.66 -8.70 -8.08
C LYS A 352 27.68 -7.75 -8.71
N PRO A 353 27.30 -6.51 -9.05
CA PRO A 353 28.14 -5.63 -9.84
C PRO A 353 29.24 -4.92 -9.03
N GLY A 354 29.30 -5.12 -7.71
CA GLY A 354 30.31 -4.49 -6.84
C GLY A 354 30.04 -3.03 -6.49
N TYR A 355 28.89 -2.46 -6.88
CA TYR A 355 28.50 -1.08 -6.56
C TYR A 355 27.05 -0.97 -6.09
N GLY A 356 26.75 0.13 -5.39
CA GLY A 356 25.42 0.45 -4.89
C GLY A 356 25.12 -0.24 -3.54
N PRO A 357 24.46 0.45 -2.60
CA PRO A 357 24.26 -0.08 -1.24
C PRO A 357 23.07 -1.05 -1.11
N TYR A 358 22.21 -1.13 -2.14
CA TYR A 358 20.95 -1.89 -2.08
C TYR A 358 20.87 -2.92 -3.20
N LEU A 359 21.26 -4.16 -2.91
CA LEU A 359 21.16 -5.28 -3.84
C LEU A 359 19.83 -6.03 -3.66
N PRO A 360 18.96 -6.17 -4.67
CA PRO A 360 17.76 -6.99 -4.57
C PRO A 360 18.10 -8.42 -4.14
N ARG A 361 17.18 -9.04 -3.40
CA ARG A 361 17.34 -10.44 -2.99
C ARG A 361 16.97 -11.39 -4.12
N GLY A 362 16.08 -10.95 -5.02
CA GLY A 362 15.60 -11.79 -6.12
C GLY A 362 14.67 -12.90 -5.66
N ARG A 363 14.09 -12.80 -4.46
CA ARG A 363 13.28 -13.86 -3.87
C ARG A 363 11.81 -13.76 -4.33
N LYS A 364 11.24 -14.91 -4.70
CA LYS A 364 9.82 -15.07 -4.96
C LYS A 364 8.98 -14.91 -3.68
N LEU A 365 7.87 -14.19 -3.78
CA LEU A 365 6.80 -14.17 -2.79
C LEU A 365 6.04 -15.50 -2.78
N ASP A 366 5.77 -15.99 -1.58
CA ASP A 366 4.90 -17.14 -1.39
C ASP A 366 3.43 -16.73 -1.53
N PHE A 367 2.96 -16.62 -2.77
CA PHE A 367 1.54 -16.38 -3.06
C PHE A 367 0.67 -17.60 -2.76
N ALA A 368 1.24 -18.81 -2.75
CA ALA A 368 0.48 -20.06 -2.61
C ALA A 368 -0.23 -20.17 -1.26
N LYS A 369 0.33 -19.57 -0.20
CA LYS A 369 -0.33 -19.50 1.12
C LYS A 369 -1.66 -18.73 1.10
N TYR A 370 -1.87 -17.83 0.13
CA TYR A 370 -3.12 -17.08 -0.04
C TYR A 370 -4.16 -17.81 -0.92
N GLU A 371 -3.73 -18.76 -1.73
CA GLU A 371 -4.58 -19.43 -2.72
C GLU A 371 -5.38 -20.61 -2.12
N ASN A 372 -4.82 -21.24 -1.10
CA ASN A 372 -5.31 -22.51 -0.54
C ASN A 372 -5.96 -22.35 0.84
N LEU A 373 -6.77 -21.32 1.03
CA LEU A 373 -7.50 -21.13 2.28
C LEU A 373 -8.80 -21.96 2.28
N PRO A 374 -9.35 -22.32 3.45
CA PRO A 374 -10.63 -23.03 3.54
C PRO A 374 -11.78 -22.37 2.76
N GLN A 375 -11.79 -21.03 2.73
CA GLN A 375 -12.77 -20.20 2.03
C GLN A 375 -12.45 -19.97 0.54
N GLY A 376 -11.34 -20.51 0.03
CA GLY A 376 -10.86 -20.33 -1.34
C GLY A 376 -9.67 -19.36 -1.47
N ASN A 377 -9.42 -18.88 -2.68
CA ASN A 377 -8.31 -17.97 -2.97
C ASN A 377 -8.60 -16.57 -2.41
N TYR A 378 -7.79 -16.11 -1.45
CA TYR A 378 -7.92 -14.80 -0.81
C TYR A 378 -8.10 -13.67 -1.82
N PHE A 379 -7.31 -13.62 -2.89
CA PHE A 379 -7.35 -12.53 -3.87
C PHE A 379 -8.66 -12.44 -4.66
N LYS A 380 -9.41 -13.55 -4.73
CA LYS A 380 -10.65 -13.67 -5.49
C LYS A 380 -11.92 -13.51 -4.65
N ILE A 381 -11.80 -13.58 -3.32
CA ILE A 381 -12.96 -13.47 -2.42
C ILE A 381 -13.22 -11.99 -2.14
N VAL A 382 -13.68 -11.26 -3.16
CA VAL A 382 -13.83 -9.79 -3.13
C VAL A 382 -15.23 -9.32 -3.49
N ASP A 383 -15.92 -10.05 -4.37
CA ASP A 383 -17.24 -9.66 -4.86
C ASP A 383 -18.36 -10.24 -3.99
N ARG A 384 -19.47 -9.49 -3.94
CA ARG A 384 -20.70 -9.84 -3.20
C ARG A 384 -21.49 -10.92 -3.91
#